data_AF-A0A3E0KIW8-F1
#
_entry.id   AF-A0A3E0KIW8-F1
#
_cell.length_a   1.000
_cell.length_b   1.000
_cell.length_c   1.000
_cell.angle_alpha   90.00
_cell.angle_beta   90.00
_cell.angle_gamma   90.00
#
_symmetry.space_group_name_H-M   'P 1'
#
loop_
_entity.id
_entity.type
_entity.pdbx_description
1 polymer ?
#
loop_
_entity_poly.entity_id
_entity_poly.type
_entity_poly.pdbx_seq_one_letter_code
_entity_poly.pdbx_strand_id
1 'polypeptide(L)'
;MRFAATAGHNPTWWDDATSAVLYNFNVVHLDPAELRAGDLVFFGGTVDGEVFVQGVGVVTGRSGTRVDFVVASAREGRVIHTFARTDGDYWRSNIIGVGRFLVRE
;
A
#
# COMPACT_ATOMS: atom_id res chain seq x y z
N MET A 1 -18.08 10.25 -7.50
CA MET A 1 -16.72 10.78 -7.17
C MET A 1 -15.78 10.18 -8.21
N ARG A 2 -14.78 10.89 -8.74
CA ARG A 2 -13.85 10.33 -9.74
C ARG A 2 -12.42 10.60 -9.31
N PHE A 3 -11.55 9.60 -9.41
CA PHE A 3 -10.14 9.67 -8.99
C PHE A 3 -9.22 9.70 -10.20
N ALA A 4 -8.21 10.56 -10.17
CA ALA A 4 -7.24 10.68 -11.26
C ALA A 4 -6.17 9.59 -11.14
N ALA A 5 -6.07 8.75 -12.17
CA ALA A 5 -5.14 7.63 -12.27
C ALA A 5 -3.86 7.97 -13.06
N THR A 6 -3.61 9.22 -13.45
CA THR A 6 -2.30 9.64 -13.99
C THR A 6 -2.08 11.14 -13.75
N ALA A 7 -0.83 11.56 -13.53
CA ALA A 7 -0.44 12.96 -13.60
C ALA A 7 0.02 13.28 -15.04
N GLY A 8 -0.73 14.11 -15.78
CA GLY A 8 -0.43 14.46 -17.17
C GLY A 8 -1.57 15.19 -17.89
N HIS A 9 -1.38 15.49 -19.18
CA HIS A 9 -2.33 16.28 -20.00
C HIS A 9 -3.65 15.55 -20.34
N ASN A 10 -3.74 14.24 -20.07
CA ASN A 10 -4.98 13.44 -20.18
C ASN A 10 -5.09 12.50 -18.97
N PRO A 11 -5.68 12.94 -17.85
CA PRO A 11 -5.91 12.08 -16.70
C PRO A 11 -6.92 10.98 -17.06
N THR A 12 -6.57 9.72 -16.80
CA THR A 12 -7.54 8.63 -16.79
C THR A 12 -8.34 8.73 -15.50
N TRP A 13 -9.67 8.81 -15.60
CA TRP A 13 -10.53 8.90 -14.43
C TRP A 13 -11.08 7.52 -14.09
N TRP A 14 -10.93 7.12 -12.83
CA TRP A 14 -11.53 5.90 -12.30
C TRP A 14 -12.70 6.29 -11.40
N ASP A 15 -13.77 5.51 -11.45
CA ASP A 15 -14.99 5.78 -10.68
C ASP A 15 -14.79 5.50 -9.18
N ASP A 16 -13.81 4.67 -8.82
CA ASP A 16 -13.52 4.27 -7.44
C ASP A 16 -12.04 4.42 -7.05
N ALA A 17 -11.79 4.82 -5.80
CA ALA A 17 -10.47 4.76 -5.18
C ALA A 17 -10.18 3.33 -4.70
N THR A 18 -9.50 2.57 -5.54
CA THR A 18 -9.04 1.22 -5.19
C THR A 18 -7.59 1.27 -4.70
N SER A 19 -7.16 0.25 -3.93
CA SER A 19 -5.76 0.09 -3.54
C SER A 19 -4.81 0.05 -4.74
N ALA A 20 -5.27 -0.47 -5.89
CA ALA A 20 -4.51 -0.48 -7.13
C ALA A 20 -4.30 0.93 -7.71
N VAL A 21 -5.32 1.79 -7.67
CA VAL A 21 -5.17 3.20 -8.10
C VAL A 21 -4.17 3.94 -7.20
N LEU A 22 -4.29 3.73 -5.88
CA LEU A 22 -3.37 4.34 -4.92
C LEU A 22 -1.92 3.92 -5.17
N TYR A 23 -1.69 2.61 -5.29
CA TYR A 23 -0.37 2.02 -5.51
C TYR A 23 0.30 2.54 -6.77
N ASN A 24 -0.42 2.58 -7.89
CA ASN A 24 0.18 2.90 -9.17
C ASN A 24 0.40 4.41 -9.39
N PHE A 25 -0.42 5.27 -8.75
CA PHE A 25 -0.53 6.67 -9.21
C PHE A 25 -0.58 7.72 -8.11
N ASN A 26 -0.83 7.34 -6.86
CA ASN A 26 -1.02 8.32 -5.78
C ASN A 26 0.01 8.19 -4.66
N VAL A 27 1.08 7.43 -4.87
CA VAL A 27 2.18 7.31 -3.92
C VAL A 27 3.55 7.50 -4.55
N VAL A 28 4.49 7.98 -3.74
CA VAL A 28 5.91 7.75 -3.96
C VAL A 28 6.24 6.41 -3.30
N HIS A 29 6.76 5.46 -4.07
CA HIS A 29 7.27 4.21 -3.50
C HIS A 29 8.51 4.46 -2.64
N LEU A 30 8.58 3.77 -1.51
CA LEU A 30 9.65 3.95 -0.52
C LEU A 30 10.44 2.66 -0.34
N ASP A 31 11.67 2.78 0.15
CA ASP A 31 12.32 1.66 0.80
C ASP A 31 11.62 1.37 2.15
N PRO A 32 11.36 0.10 2.52
CA PRO A 32 10.76 -0.23 3.82
C PRO A 32 11.51 0.36 5.03
N ALA A 33 12.81 0.64 4.92
CA ALA A 33 13.61 1.30 5.94
C ALA A 33 13.24 2.78 6.15
N GLU A 34 12.56 3.41 5.20
CA GLU A 34 12.16 4.82 5.25
C GLU A 34 10.74 5.03 5.79
N LEU A 35 10.02 3.95 6.09
CA LEU A 35 8.65 4.02 6.55
C LEU A 35 8.53 4.76 7.88
N ARG A 36 7.50 5.62 7.94
CA ARG A 36 7.02 6.28 9.15
C ARG A 36 5.51 6.16 9.28
N ALA A 37 4.98 6.55 10.44
CA ALA A 37 3.54 6.57 10.68
C ALA A 37 2.81 7.42 9.61
N GLY A 38 1.69 6.90 9.11
CA GLY A 38 0.88 7.51 8.05
C GLY A 38 1.24 7.06 6.62
N ASP A 39 2.38 6.39 6.43
CA ASP A 39 2.70 5.76 5.15
C ASP A 39 1.82 4.52 4.90
N LEU A 40 1.85 4.00 3.68
CA LEU A 40 1.04 2.88 3.23
C LEU A 40 1.88 1.62 3.03
N VAL A 41 1.28 0.49 3.35
CA VAL A 41 1.75 -0.85 2.97
C VAL A 41 0.73 -1.49 2.04
N PHE A 42 1.19 -2.07 0.94
CA PHE A 42 0.33 -2.64 -0.09
C PHE A 42 0.47 -4.14 -0.14
N PHE A 43 -0.69 -4.82 -0.11
CA PHE A 43 -0.80 -6.27 -0.15
C PHE A 43 -1.10 -6.75 -1.56
N GLY A 44 -0.53 -7.88 -1.95
CA GLY A 44 -0.77 -8.45 -3.27
C GLY A 44 0.26 -9.50 -3.66
N GLY A 45 0.42 -9.68 -4.96
CA GLY A 45 1.45 -10.54 -5.54
C GLY A 45 1.64 -10.27 -7.03
N THR A 46 2.31 -11.21 -7.69
CA THR A 46 2.51 -11.19 -9.13
C THR A 46 1.84 -12.41 -9.74
N VAL A 47 1.00 -12.20 -10.77
CA VAL A 47 0.36 -13.27 -11.54
C VAL A 47 0.68 -13.00 -13.00
N ASP A 48 1.24 -13.99 -13.70
CA ASP A 48 1.64 -13.90 -15.11
C ASP A 48 2.54 -12.69 -15.46
N GLY A 49 3.39 -12.28 -14.50
CA GLY A 49 4.29 -11.15 -14.64
C GLY A 49 3.67 -9.78 -14.33
N GLU A 50 2.37 -9.72 -14.06
CA GLU A 50 1.66 -8.50 -13.69
C GLU A 50 1.47 -8.39 -12.18
N VAL A 51 1.70 -7.18 -11.65
CA VAL A 51 1.49 -6.88 -10.23
C VAL A 51 0.00 -6.71 -9.97
N PHE A 52 -0.53 -7.48 -9.03
CA PHE A 52 -1.91 -7.40 -8.59
C PHE A 52 -1.99 -6.91 -7.14
N VAL A 53 -2.70 -5.79 -6.92
CA VAL A 53 -2.89 -5.18 -5.60
C VAL A 53 -4.22 -5.62 -4.99
N GLN A 54 -4.17 -6.29 -3.85
CA GLN A 54 -5.33 -6.83 -3.14
C GLN A 54 -5.82 -5.97 -1.98
N GLY A 55 -4.94 -5.14 -1.43
CA GLY A 55 -5.30 -4.32 -0.27
C GLY A 55 -4.25 -3.32 0.10
N VAL A 56 -4.59 -2.49 1.08
CA VAL A 56 -3.72 -1.44 1.61
C VAL A 56 -3.93 -1.33 3.12
N GLY A 57 -2.84 -1.09 3.84
CA GLY A 57 -2.84 -0.76 5.26
C GLY A 57 -2.11 0.55 5.51
N VAL A 58 -2.36 1.17 6.67
CA VAL A 58 -1.71 2.41 7.11
C VAL A 58 -0.70 2.06 8.20
N VAL A 59 0.56 2.42 7.97
CA VAL A 59 1.66 2.24 8.91
C VAL A 59 1.42 3.10 10.15
N THR A 60 1.52 2.50 11.33
CA THR A 60 1.42 3.16 12.63
C THR A 60 2.78 3.33 13.30
N GLY A 61 3.77 2.52 12.91
CA GLY A 61 5.13 2.64 13.41
C GLY A 61 6.11 1.65 12.80
N ARG A 62 7.40 1.89 13.02
CA ARG A 62 8.49 0.97 12.63
C ARG A 62 9.53 0.91 13.74
N SER A 63 10.00 -0.30 14.03
CA SER A 63 11.13 -0.55 14.93
C SER A 63 12.02 -1.65 14.35
N GLY A 64 13.17 -1.25 13.80
CA GLY A 64 14.03 -2.18 13.04
C GLY A 64 13.27 -2.75 11.85
N THR A 65 13.23 -4.07 11.71
CA THR A 65 12.48 -4.74 10.62
C THR A 65 10.99 -4.88 10.91
N ARG A 66 10.53 -4.62 12.14
CA ARG A 66 9.10 -4.68 12.49
C ARG A 66 8.40 -3.42 12.00
N VAL A 67 7.35 -3.59 11.22
CA VAL A 67 6.44 -2.53 10.75
C VAL A 67 5.05 -2.84 11.30
N ASP A 68 4.53 -1.96 12.14
CA ASP A 68 3.18 -2.03 12.69
C ASP A 68 2.23 -1.21 11.81
N PHE A 69 1.03 -1.73 11.55
CA PHE A 69 0.05 -1.11 10.67
C PHE A 69 -1.39 -1.52 10.99
N VAL A 70 -2.34 -0.68 10.59
CA VAL A 70 -3.77 -0.94 10.66
C VAL A 70 -4.29 -1.30 9.26
N VAL A 71 -5.11 -2.35 9.16
CA VAL A 71 -5.66 -2.84 7.89
C VAL A 71 -7.09 -3.34 8.07
N ALA A 72 -7.93 -3.11 7.07
CA ALA A 72 -9.24 -3.74 6.95
C ALA A 72 -9.04 -5.20 6.47
N SER A 73 -9.00 -6.14 7.41
CA SER A 73 -8.71 -7.54 7.09
C SER A 73 -9.97 -8.28 6.67
N ALA A 74 -10.01 -8.73 5.41
CA ALA A 74 -11.09 -9.59 4.93
C ALA A 74 -11.16 -10.92 5.70
N ARG A 75 -10.00 -11.48 6.07
CA ARG A 75 -9.89 -12.72 6.85
C ARG A 75 -10.50 -12.59 8.25
N GLU A 76 -10.27 -11.46 8.90
CA GLU A 76 -10.77 -11.21 10.26
C GLU A 76 -12.17 -10.57 10.28
N GLY A 77 -12.70 -10.17 9.12
CA GLY A 77 -14.00 -9.50 9.00
C GLY A 77 -14.05 -8.12 9.68
N ARG A 78 -12.90 -7.54 10.03
CA ARG A 78 -12.81 -6.27 10.77
C ARG A 78 -11.47 -5.56 10.55
N VAL A 79 -11.42 -4.31 10.98
CA VAL A 79 -10.17 -3.56 11.07
C VAL A 79 -9.33 -4.12 12.22
N ILE A 80 -8.06 -4.39 11.94
CA ILE A 80 -7.09 -4.89 12.93
C ILE A 80 -5.83 -4.03 12.94
N HIS A 81 -5.18 -3.98 14.10
CA HIS A 81 -3.81 -3.49 14.24
C HIS A 81 -2.89 -4.71 14.34
N THR A 82 -1.92 -4.83 13.44
CA THR A 82 -1.01 -5.97 13.34
C THR A 82 0.37 -5.51 12.89
N PHE A 83 1.29 -6.45 12.68
CA PHE A 83 2.63 -6.16 12.20
C PHE A 83 3.12 -7.20 11.21
N ALA A 84 4.10 -6.80 10.40
CA ALA A 84 4.93 -7.69 9.61
C ALA A 84 6.40 -7.34 9.82
N ARG A 85 7.29 -8.29 9.53
CA ARG A 85 8.72 -8.03 9.53
C ARG A 85 9.26 -8.00 8.10
N THR A 86 10.01 -6.97 7.74
CA THR A 86 10.57 -6.80 6.40
C THR A 86 11.55 -7.91 5.98
N ASP A 87 12.14 -8.60 6.95
CA ASP A 87 13.00 -9.77 6.76
C ASP A 87 12.24 -11.12 6.75
N GLY A 88 10.95 -11.11 7.08
CA GLY A 88 10.13 -12.31 7.25
C GLY A 88 9.49 -12.82 5.97
N ASP A 89 9.13 -14.11 5.97
CA ASP A 89 8.46 -14.76 4.83
C ASP A 89 7.12 -14.10 4.50
N TYR A 90 6.34 -13.74 5.52
CA TYR A 90 5.05 -13.08 5.32
C TYR A 90 5.18 -11.81 4.47
N TRP A 91 6.19 -10.97 4.75
CA TRP A 91 6.43 -9.75 3.99
C TRP A 91 6.76 -10.08 2.54
N ARG A 92 7.74 -10.98 2.32
CA ARG A 92 8.16 -11.40 0.97
C ARG A 92 7.02 -11.99 0.15
N SER A 93 6.08 -12.70 0.78
CA SER A 93 5.00 -13.39 0.08
C SER A 93 3.72 -12.56 -0.10
N ASN A 94 3.51 -11.51 0.70
CA ASN A 94 2.21 -10.80 0.73
C ASN A 94 2.31 -9.29 0.54
N ILE A 95 3.49 -8.70 0.69
CA ILE A 95 3.69 -7.25 0.57
C ILE A 95 4.44 -6.98 -0.72
N ILE A 96 3.77 -6.28 -1.64
CA ILE A 96 4.30 -5.94 -2.97
C ILE A 96 5.01 -4.59 -2.99
N GLY A 97 4.78 -3.76 -1.98
CA GLY A 97 5.43 -2.47 -1.88
C GLY A 97 4.87 -1.61 -0.76
N VAL A 98 5.53 -0.49 -0.56
CA VAL A 98 5.18 0.52 0.44
C VAL A 98 5.27 1.89 -0.20
N GLY A 99 4.56 2.88 0.32
CA GLY A 99 4.60 4.21 -0.28
C GLY A 99 3.97 5.29 0.58
N ARG A 100 4.31 6.54 0.25
CA ARG A 100 3.76 7.74 0.88
C ARG A 100 2.86 8.46 -0.10
N PHE A 101 1.68 8.89 0.35
CA PHE A 101 0.77 9.66 -0.48
C PHE A 101 1.44 10.90 -1.10
N LEU A 102 1.19 11.08 -2.39
CA LEU A 102 1.47 12.32 -3.11
C LEU A 102 0.48 13.39 -2.65
N VAL A 103 0.84 14.18 -1.64
CA VAL A 103 0.07 15.38 -1.30
C VAL A 103 0.51 16.48 -2.26
N ARG A 104 -0.45 17.08 -2.99
CA ARG A 104 -0.25 18.44 -3.49
C ARG A 104 -0.50 19.38 -2.33
N GLU A 105 0.53 20.12 -1.91
CA GLU A 105 0.36 21.32 -1.10
C GLU A 105 -0.52 22.35 -1.83
#